data_AF-A0A2X3BVB6-F1
#
_entry.id   AF-A0A2X3BVB6-F1
#
_cell.length_a   1.000
_cell.length_b   1.000
_cell.length_c   1.000
_cell.angle_alpha   90.00
_cell.angle_beta   90.00
_cell.angle_gamma   90.00
#
_symmetry.space_group_name_H-M   'P 1'
#
loop_
_entity.id
_entity.type
_entity.pdbx_description
1 polymer ?
#
loop_
_entity_poly.entity_id
_entity_poly.type
_entity_poly.pdbx_seq_one_letter_code
_entity_poly.pdbx_strand_id
1 'polypeptide(L)'
;MPRRRAGNVAVGVARLGGDSGFIGRVGDDPFGRFMRHTLAQEQVDVNYMRLDAAQRTSTVVVDLDSHGERTFTFMVRPSADLFLQPEDLPPLPPVSGCTSAPSLSARNRAAARHSRRWRR
;
A
#
# COMPACT_ATOMS: atom_id res chain seq x y z
N MET A 1 11.46 -0.62 -2.42
CA MET A 1 10.34 0.29 -2.78
C MET A 1 9.01 -0.14 -2.15
N PRO A 2 8.76 0.07 -0.85
CA PRO A 2 7.51 -0.36 -0.20
C PRO A 2 6.32 0.60 -0.44
N ARG A 3 6.57 1.90 -0.64
CA ARG A 3 5.54 2.96 -0.50
C ARG A 3 4.58 3.12 -1.68
N ARG A 4 5.06 3.07 -2.93
CA ARG A 4 4.20 2.96 -4.13
C ARG A 4 3.50 1.60 -4.24
N ARG A 5 4.06 0.55 -3.63
CA ARG A 5 3.50 -0.81 -3.74
C ARG A 5 2.16 -0.92 -3.04
N ALA A 6 2.02 -0.37 -1.85
CA ALA A 6 0.76 -0.44 -1.10
C ALA A 6 -0.41 0.20 -1.87
N GLY A 7 -0.22 1.40 -2.44
CA GLY A 7 -1.25 2.06 -3.25
C GLY A 7 -1.60 1.29 -4.52
N ASN A 8 -0.58 0.79 -5.25
CA ASN A 8 -0.81 -0.01 -6.45
C ASN A 8 -1.55 -1.33 -6.17
N VAL A 9 -1.28 -1.95 -5.01
CA VAL A 9 -1.99 -3.17 -4.59
C VAL A 9 -3.45 -2.86 -4.28
N ALA A 10 -3.74 -1.78 -3.55
CA ALA A 10 -5.12 -1.37 -3.26
C ALA A 10 -5.90 -1.12 -4.55
N VAL A 11 -5.34 -0.34 -5.48
CA VAL A 11 -5.93 -0.11 -6.81
C VAL A 11 -6.15 -1.43 -7.57
N GLY A 12 -5.19 -2.36 -7.51
CA GLY A 12 -5.33 -3.67 -8.13
C GLY A 12 -6.51 -4.47 -7.57
N VAL A 13 -6.72 -4.45 -6.25
CA VAL A 13 -7.87 -5.11 -5.61
C VAL A 13 -9.18 -4.43 -6.01
N ALA A 14 -9.24 -3.10 -5.96
CA ALA A 14 -10.43 -2.33 -6.35
C ALA A 14 -10.84 -2.61 -7.81
N ARG A 15 -9.88 -2.62 -8.74
CA ARG A 15 -10.14 -2.92 -10.16
C ARG A 15 -10.62 -4.35 -10.41
N LEU A 16 -10.33 -5.28 -9.52
CA LEU A 16 -10.84 -6.65 -9.58
C LEU A 16 -12.22 -6.80 -8.92
N GLY A 17 -12.83 -5.69 -8.48
CA GLY A 17 -14.14 -5.67 -7.82
C GLY A 17 -14.11 -6.01 -6.33
N GLY A 18 -12.93 -6.01 -5.70
CA GLY A 18 -12.79 -6.21 -4.27
C GLY A 18 -12.78 -4.89 -3.49
N ASP A 19 -13.21 -4.93 -2.23
CA ASP A 19 -13.12 -3.78 -1.33
C ASP A 19 -11.68 -3.57 -0.88
N SER A 20 -11.16 -2.36 -1.04
CA SER A 20 -9.81 -2.00 -0.61
C SER A 20 -9.76 -0.58 -0.04
N GLY A 21 -8.81 -0.36 0.87
CA GLY A 21 -8.58 0.94 1.46
C GLY A 21 -7.08 1.23 1.61
N PHE A 22 -6.73 2.50 1.71
CA PHE A 22 -5.38 2.98 1.89
C PHE A 22 -5.26 3.80 3.17
N ILE A 23 -4.42 3.34 4.09
CA ILE A 23 -4.08 4.04 5.34
C ILE A 23 -2.72 4.69 5.13
N GLY A 24 -2.61 5.99 5.38
CA GLY A 24 -1.33 6.67 5.23
C GLY A 24 -1.42 8.16 5.47
N ARG A 25 -0.24 8.79 5.53
CA ARG A 25 -0.11 10.23 5.68
C ARG A 25 0.66 10.79 4.49
N VAL A 26 0.14 11.86 3.89
CA VAL A 26 0.76 12.59 2.78
C VAL A 26 0.82 14.07 3.15
N GLY A 27 1.67 14.85 2.48
CA GLY A 27 1.73 16.29 2.74
C GLY A 27 0.44 16.97 2.27
N ASP A 28 0.04 18.05 2.94
CA ASP A 28 -0.96 18.98 2.42
C ASP A 28 -0.35 19.85 1.30
N ASP A 29 -0.01 19.18 0.21
CA ASP A 29 0.60 19.75 -0.98
C ASP A 29 -0.08 19.18 -2.23
N PRO A 30 0.18 19.75 -3.43
CA PRO A 30 -0.44 19.27 -4.66
C PRO A 30 -0.21 17.78 -4.93
N PHE A 31 0.94 17.22 -4.54
CA PHE A 31 1.23 15.79 -4.74
C PHE A 31 0.41 14.90 -3.82
N GLY A 32 0.23 15.28 -2.55
CA GLY A 32 -0.58 14.54 -1.59
C GLY A 32 -2.06 14.58 -1.97
N ARG A 33 -2.55 15.76 -2.36
CA ARG A 33 -3.92 15.93 -2.87
C ARG A 33 -4.15 15.13 -4.15
N PHE A 34 -3.18 15.13 -5.08
CA PHE A 34 -3.21 14.32 -6.29
C PHE A 34 -3.28 12.82 -5.97
N MET A 35 -2.45 12.33 -5.04
CA MET A 35 -2.45 10.92 -4.65
C MET A 35 -3.79 10.50 -4.05
N ARG A 36 -4.33 11.29 -3.11
CA ARG A 36 -5.64 11.03 -2.50
C ARG A 36 -6.75 11.01 -3.55
N HIS A 37 -6.75 11.97 -4.47
CA HIS A 37 -7.72 12.03 -5.56
C HIS A 37 -7.63 10.81 -6.48
N THR A 38 -6.41 10.44 -6.90
CA THR A 38 -6.17 9.29 -7.78
C THR A 38 -6.68 7.99 -7.15
N LEU A 39 -6.37 7.75 -5.87
CA LEU A 39 -6.85 6.55 -5.17
C LEU A 39 -8.37 6.51 -5.04
N ALA A 40 -9.00 7.66 -4.72
CA ALA A 40 -10.45 7.76 -4.66
C ALA A 40 -11.12 7.49 -6.02
N GLN A 41 -10.54 7.97 -7.13
CA GLN A 41 -11.04 7.69 -8.49
C GLN A 41 -10.95 6.21 -8.84
N GLU A 42 -9.94 5.51 -8.33
CA GLU A 42 -9.76 4.06 -8.48
C GLU A 42 -10.61 3.25 -7.48
N GLN A 43 -11.60 3.86 -6.83
CA GLN A 43 -12.52 3.24 -5.87
C GLN A 43 -11.83 2.64 -4.63
N VAL A 44 -10.64 3.12 -4.29
CA VAL A 44 -9.96 2.78 -3.03
C VAL A 44 -10.51 3.68 -1.92
N ASP A 45 -10.85 3.11 -0.77
CA ASP A 45 -11.23 3.90 0.42
C ASP A 45 -10.03 4.71 0.92
N VAL A 46 -10.19 6.04 0.95
CA VAL A 46 -9.17 7.01 1.37
C VAL A 46 -9.53 7.72 2.68
N ASN A 47 -10.51 7.23 3.44
CA ASN A 47 -10.96 7.84 4.70
C ASN A 47 -9.86 7.93 5.76
N TYR A 48 -8.88 7.02 5.68
CA TYR A 48 -7.72 6.97 6.57
C TYR A 48 -6.44 7.53 5.91
N MET A 49 -6.60 8.37 4.88
CA MET A 49 -5.53 9.19 4.33
C MET A 49 -5.50 10.58 4.97
N ARG A 50 -4.44 10.87 5.73
CA ARG A 50 -4.25 12.16 6.39
C ARG A 50 -3.39 13.10 5.56
N LEU A 51 -3.81 14.37 5.50
CA LEU A 51 -3.00 15.46 4.96
C LEU A 51 -2.23 16.11 6.11
N ASP A 52 -0.92 16.19 6.00
CA ASP A 52 -0.01 16.77 6.98
C ASP A 52 0.47 18.16 6.50
N ALA A 53 0.12 19.22 7.22
CA ALA A 53 0.52 20.58 6.86
C ALA A 53 2.02 20.88 7.11
N ALA A 54 2.65 20.14 8.02
CA ALA A 54 4.04 20.35 8.42
C ALA A 54 5.02 19.59 7.53
N GLN A 55 4.62 18.44 7.00
CA GLN A 55 5.47 17.55 6.20
C GLN A 55 5.10 17.60 4.71
N ARG A 56 6.01 17.13 3.86
CA ARG A 56 5.80 17.06 2.41
C ARG A 56 5.57 15.63 1.95
N THR A 57 4.77 15.47 0.90
CA THR A 57 4.53 14.18 0.24
C THR A 57 5.84 13.60 -0.28
N SER A 58 6.03 12.30 -0.10
CA SER A 58 7.24 11.61 -0.58
C SER A 58 7.34 11.68 -2.11
N THR A 59 8.39 12.31 -2.61
CA THR A 59 8.69 12.41 -4.05
C THR A 59 9.94 11.61 -4.36
N VAL A 60 9.86 10.77 -5.39
CA VAL A 60 10.96 9.94 -5.88
C VAL A 60 11.16 10.22 -7.37
N VAL A 61 12.39 10.58 -7.73
CA VAL A 61 12.82 10.62 -9.13
C VAL A 61 13.31 9.24 -9.51
N VAL A 62 12.85 8.75 -10.66
CA VAL A 62 13.28 7.46 -11.21
C VAL A 62 14.10 7.75 -12.46
N ASP A 63 15.33 7.29 -12.44
CA ASP A 63 16.23 7.31 -13.60
C ASP A 63 16.28 5.90 -14.20
N LEU A 64 16.32 5.83 -15.52
CA LEU A 64 16.39 4.59 -16.28
C LEU A 64 17.68 4.63 -17.10
N ASP A 65 18.63 3.76 -16.77
CA ASP A 65 19.87 3.72 -17.53
C ASP A 65 19.69 3.06 -18.90
N SER A 66 20.74 3.10 -19.72
CA SER A 66 20.76 2.50 -21.06
C SER A 66 20.61 0.97 -21.05
N HIS A 67 20.74 0.32 -19.91
CA HIS A 67 20.57 -1.12 -19.72
C HIS A 67 19.19 -1.47 -19.13
N GLY A 68 18.36 -0.47 -18.83
CA GLY A 68 17.01 -0.64 -18.27
C GLY A 68 16.97 -0.78 -16.75
N GLU A 69 18.10 -0.60 -16.06
CA GLU A 69 18.14 -0.57 -14.59
C GLU A 69 17.53 0.72 -14.07
N ARG A 70 16.80 0.59 -12.96
CA ARG A 70 16.04 1.70 -12.36
C ARG A 70 16.76 2.21 -11.12
N THR A 71 17.26 3.43 -11.20
CA THR A 71 17.80 4.16 -10.05
C THR A 71 16.71 5.03 -9.44
N PHE A 72 16.61 5.05 -8.12
CA PHE A 72 15.58 5.79 -7.41
C PHE A 72 16.19 6.79 -6.43
N THR A 73 15.91 8.07 -6.64
CA THR A 73 16.37 9.16 -5.78
C THR A 73 15.22 9.74 -4.98
N PHE A 74 15.29 9.64 -3.65
CA PHE A 74 14.29 10.22 -2.75
C PHE A 74 14.60 11.69 -2.48
N MET A 75 13.67 12.56 -2.88
CA MET A 75 13.83 14.02 -2.81
C MET A 75 13.40 14.60 -1.46
N VAL A 76 12.46 13.96 -0.76
CA VAL A 76 11.91 14.45 0.51
C VAL A 76 12.30 13.48 1.63
N ARG A 77 13.06 13.98 2.61
CA ARG A 77 13.48 13.24 3.81
C ARG A 77 13.56 14.18 5.02
N PRO A 78 12.80 13.95 6.11
CA PRO A 78 11.73 12.95 6.23
C PRO A 78 10.48 13.37 5.44
N SER A 79 9.69 12.40 4.96
CA SER A 79 8.43 12.63 4.25
C SER A 79 7.23 12.33 5.14
N ALA A 80 6.06 12.88 4.83
CA ALA A 80 4.85 12.83 5.66
C ALA A 80 4.41 11.41 6.06
N ASP A 81 4.65 10.41 5.20
CA ASP A 81 4.32 9.01 5.46
C ASP A 81 5.09 8.39 6.63
N LEU A 82 6.23 8.98 7.02
CA LEU A 82 7.00 8.56 8.19
C LEU A 82 6.41 9.04 9.52
N PHE A 83 5.42 9.94 9.46
CA PHE A 83 4.77 10.54 10.63
C PHE A 83 3.37 9.96 10.86
N LEU A 84 3.07 8.76 10.33
CA LEU A 84 1.83 8.07 10.64
C LEU A 84 1.78 7.74 12.14
N GLN A 85 0.67 8.09 12.80
CA GLN A 85 0.48 7.86 14.23
C GLN A 85 -0.66 6.85 14.48
N PRO A 86 -0.72 6.21 15.68
CA PRO A 86 -1.78 5.26 15.99
C PRO A 86 -3.21 5.83 15.83
N GLU A 87 -3.38 7.13 16.01
CA GLU A 87 -4.66 7.83 15.88
C GLU A 87 -5.11 7.98 14.42
N ASP A 88 -4.19 7.75 13.47
CA ASP A 88 -4.48 7.74 12.04
C ASP A 88 -5.04 6.37 11.58
N LEU A 89 -4.99 5.35 12.44
CA LEU A 89 -5.44 4.00 12.11
C LEU A 89 -6.96 3.86 12.30
N PRO A 90 -7.62 3.04 11.47
CA PRO A 90 -9.01 2.65 11.72
C PRO A 90 -9.13 1.93 13.06
N PRO A 91 -10.30 2.01 13.73
CA PRO A 91 -10.58 1.18 14.88
C PRO A 91 -10.41 -0.28 14.46
N LEU A 92 -9.47 -0.98 15.10
CA LEU A 92 -9.29 -2.39 14.86
C LEU A 92 -10.51 -3.13 15.43
N PRO A 93 -11.13 -4.04 14.66
CA PRO A 93 -12.18 -4.88 15.21
C PRO A 93 -11.60 -5.67 16.40
N PRO A 94 -12.38 -5.92 17.45
CA PRO A 94 -11.94 -6.75 18.56
C PRO A 94 -11.45 -8.08 17.99
N VAL A 95 -10.22 -8.46 18.35
CA VAL A 95 -9.66 -9.75 17.99
C VAL A 95 -10.44 -10.84 18.70
N SER A 96 -11.55 -11.29 18.11
CA SER A 96 -12.24 -12.49 18.55
C SER A 96 -11.33 -13.70 18.26
N GLY A 97 -10.48 -14.03 19.23
CA GLY A 97 -9.81 -15.33 19.39
C GLY A 97 -9.29 -16.00 18.12
N CYS A 98 -8.11 -15.59 17.64
CA CYS A 98 -7.30 -16.49 16.80
C CYS A 98 -6.62 -17.55 17.69
N THR A 99 -7.39 -18.52 18.17
CA THR A 99 -6.88 -19.77 18.78
C THR A 99 -7.28 -21.02 18.00
N SER A 100 -7.65 -20.89 16.72
CA SER A 100 -7.66 -22.03 15.80
C SER A 100 -6.46 -21.93 14.86
N ALA A 101 -5.48 -22.81 15.05
CA ALA A 101 -4.52 -23.16 14.02
C ALA A 101 -5.26 -23.37 12.69
N PRO A 102 -4.76 -22.84 11.56
CA PRO A 102 -5.50 -22.90 10.30
C PRO A 102 -5.63 -24.36 9.86
N SER A 103 -6.81 -24.96 10.07
CA SER A 103 -7.19 -26.13 9.30
C SER A 103 -7.45 -25.64 7.88
N LEU A 104 -6.46 -25.89 7.01
CA LEU A 104 -6.58 -25.66 5.57
C LEU A 104 -7.84 -26.39 5.08
N SER A 105 -8.89 -25.62 4.79
CA SER A 105 -10.07 -26.16 4.13
C SER A 105 -9.66 -26.77 2.79
N ALA A 106 -10.26 -27.91 2.44
CA ALA A 106 -9.83 -28.74 1.33
C ALA A 106 -9.87 -28.05 -0.05
N ARG A 107 -10.48 -26.86 -0.16
CA ARG A 107 -10.57 -26.08 -1.40
C ARG A 107 -9.25 -25.43 -1.85
N ASN A 108 -8.27 -25.22 -0.96
CA ASN A 108 -6.98 -24.61 -1.33
C ASN A 108 -5.82 -25.62 -1.56
N ARG A 109 -6.10 -26.93 -1.55
CA ARG A 109 -5.07 -27.96 -1.84
C ARG A 109 -4.63 -28.04 -3.30
N ALA A 110 -5.41 -27.49 -4.23
CA ALA A 110 -5.08 -27.52 -5.66
C ALA A 110 -3.98 -26.51 -6.04
N ALA A 111 -3.97 -25.31 -5.44
CA ALA A 111 -2.99 -24.27 -5.75
C ALA A 111 -1.57 -24.55 -5.17
N ALA A 112 -1.48 -25.33 -4.09
CA ALA A 112 -0.21 -25.60 -3.40
C ALA A 112 0.63 -26.75 -4.00
N ARG A 113 0.16 -27.43 -5.06
CA ARG A 113 0.87 -28.57 -5.68
C ARG A 113 1.76 -28.21 -6.87
N HIS A 114 1.73 -26.97 -7.37
CA HIS A 114 2.57 -26.54 -8.50
C HIS A 114 3.86 -25.78 -8.14
N SER A 115 4.11 -25.48 -6.87
CA SER A 115 5.32 -24.77 -6.43
C SER A 115 6.50 -25.67 -6.01
N ARG A 116 6.41 -26.99 -6.20
CA ARG A 116 7.50 -27.95 -5.87
C ARG A 116 8.29 -28.47 -7.08
N ARG A 117 8.46 -27.66 -8.14
CA ARG A 117 9.30 -28.03 -9.31
C ARG A 117 10.40 -27.02 -9.65
N TRP A 118 10.57 -25.95 -8.86
CA TRP A 118 11.58 -24.91 -9.11
C TRP A 118 12.45 -24.64 -7.87
N ARG A 119 13.09 -25.70 -7.36
CA ARG A 119 14.32 -25.62 -6.58
C ARG A 119 15.27 -26.72 -7.07
N ARG A 120 16.03 -26.42 -8.11
CA ARG A 120 17.40 -26.88 -8.32
C ARG A 120 18.19 -25.67 -8.77
#